data_AF-A0AAD7SI53-F1
#
_entry.id   AF-A0AAD7SI53-F1
#
_cell.length_a   1.000
_cell.length_b   1.000
_cell.length_c   1.000
_cell.angle_alpha   90.00
_cell.angle_beta   90.00
_cell.angle_gamma   90.00
#
_symmetry.space_group_name_H-M   'P 1'
#
loop_
_entity.id
_entity.type
_entity.pdbx_description
1 polymer ?
#
loop_
_entity_poly.entity_id
_entity_poly.type
_entity_poly.pdbx_seq_one_letter_code
_entity_poly.pdbx_strand_id
1 'polypeptide(L)'
;MHVRPLARQGGPGRKQLHCARLSSSDTRNNFRRSLADKLADIEQLVNSESGMDEKWTSLSSTLFDTAAQAIGFKTKKHQDWFDQNAGEISTLLDKMHKAHRATLNNPQSQLLKKQWQALRSEAQTTLRNLQDEWWISKANEIQTHADRNDMHSFYDAVKTIYGPRNCSLAPVRSADGTTLIKDQALIVERSIDKSPKGYHQYVTCATRIHKTLDRCYGAVPGAYRSLPPLDQLIILLAPTYNPVVMRIEK
;
A
#
# COMPACT_ATOMS: atom_id res chain seq x y z
N MET A 1 -9.80 -14.98 -25.17
CA MET A 1 -8.95 -15.36 -24.01
C MET A 1 -8.39 -14.09 -23.38
N HIS A 2 -8.74 -13.79 -22.12
CA HIS A 2 -8.23 -12.60 -21.41
C HIS A 2 -6.86 -12.91 -20.82
N VAL A 3 -5.80 -12.43 -21.49
CA VAL A 3 -4.44 -12.48 -20.94
C VAL A 3 -4.32 -11.32 -19.95
N ARG A 4 -4.45 -11.60 -18.65
CA ARG A 4 -4.03 -10.64 -17.61
C ARG A 4 -2.53 -10.38 -17.79
N PRO A 5 -2.07 -9.12 -17.74
CA PRO A 5 -0.64 -8.85 -17.65
C PRO A 5 -0.07 -9.61 -16.46
N LEU A 6 1.04 -10.32 -16.66
CA LEU A 6 1.77 -10.97 -15.59
C LEU A 6 2.06 -9.94 -14.50
N ALA A 7 1.52 -10.19 -13.29
CA ALA A 7 1.89 -9.42 -12.12
C ALA A 7 3.42 -9.47 -12.00
N ARG A 8 4.07 -8.31 -11.94
CA ARG A 8 5.50 -8.25 -11.60
C ARG A 8 5.64 -8.84 -10.21
N GLN A 9 5.99 -10.11 -10.12
CA GLN A 9 6.49 -10.67 -8.87
C GLN A 9 7.85 -10.01 -8.65
N GLY A 10 7.85 -8.91 -7.90
CA GLY A 10 9.07 -8.46 -7.26
C GLY A 10 9.62 -9.67 -6.50
N GLY A 11 10.90 -9.97 -6.68
CA GLY A 11 11.57 -11.06 -5.95
C GLY A 11 11.29 -10.94 -4.45
N PRO A 12 11.45 -12.04 -3.69
CA PRO A 12 11.12 -12.08 -2.27
C PRO A 12 11.70 -10.85 -1.56
N GLY A 13 10.81 -9.97 -1.09
CA GLY A 13 11.23 -8.71 -0.46
C GLY A 13 12.15 -9.02 0.71
N ARG A 14 13.31 -8.38 0.77
CA ARG A 14 14.26 -8.56 1.88
C ARG A 14 13.54 -8.30 3.20
N LYS A 15 13.55 -9.30 4.09
CA LYS A 15 12.92 -9.20 5.41
C LYS A 15 13.70 -8.16 6.23
N GLN A 16 13.02 -7.11 6.68
CA GLN A 16 13.65 -6.07 7.50
C GLN A 16 13.68 -6.48 8.96
N LEU A 17 14.80 -6.22 9.66
CA LEU A 17 14.94 -6.47 11.08
C LEU A 17 14.12 -5.46 11.92
N HIS A 18 13.56 -5.91 13.04
CA HIS A 18 12.76 -5.08 13.92
C HIS A 18 13.61 -4.31 14.95
N CYS A 19 14.42 -3.35 14.46
CA CYS A 19 15.39 -2.63 15.29
C CYS A 19 14.79 -1.91 16.51
N ALA A 20 13.51 -1.53 16.49
CA ALA A 20 12.83 -0.92 17.64
C ALA A 20 12.78 -1.82 18.89
N ARG A 21 12.96 -3.15 18.74
CA ARG A 21 13.05 -4.06 19.89
C ARG A 21 14.34 -3.88 20.68
N LEU A 22 15.39 -3.27 20.12
CA LEU A 22 16.65 -2.98 20.82
C LEU A 22 16.51 -1.90 21.91
N SER A 23 15.38 -1.18 21.94
CA SER A 23 15.08 -0.23 23.00
C SER A 23 14.93 -0.92 24.36
N SER A 24 14.50 -2.20 24.39
CA SER A 24 14.52 -3.02 25.60
C SER A 24 15.96 -3.42 25.97
N SER A 25 16.29 -3.35 27.26
CA SER A 25 17.60 -3.77 27.78
C SER A 25 17.85 -5.26 27.58
N ASP A 26 16.81 -6.09 27.73
CA ASP A 26 16.93 -7.55 27.75
C ASP A 26 17.23 -8.10 26.37
N THR A 27 16.51 -7.61 25.36
CA THR A 27 16.74 -7.97 23.95
C THR A 27 18.13 -7.55 23.49
N ARG A 28 18.59 -6.37 23.91
CA ARG A 28 19.92 -5.85 23.60
C ARG A 28 21.03 -6.70 24.23
N ASN A 29 20.86 -7.08 25.49
CA ASN A 29 21.82 -7.92 26.20
C ASN A 29 21.87 -9.35 25.63
N ASN A 30 20.71 -9.91 25.25
CA ASN A 30 20.63 -11.20 24.60
C ASN A 30 21.30 -11.20 23.22
N PHE A 31 21.04 -10.16 22.41
CA PHE A 31 21.71 -10.00 21.12
C PHE A 31 23.24 -9.88 21.30
N ARG A 32 23.69 -9.06 22.26
CA ARG A 32 25.12 -8.89 22.55
C ARG A 32 25.82 -10.20 22.92
N ARG A 33 25.21 -11.02 23.79
CA ARG A 33 25.77 -12.32 24.18
C ARG A 33 25.81 -13.27 22.99
N SER A 34 24.69 -13.43 22.31
CA SER A 34 24.59 -14.34 21.15
C SER A 34 25.54 -13.96 20.01
N LEU A 35 25.77 -12.66 19.79
CA LEU A 35 26.70 -12.17 18.78
C LEU A 35 28.16 -12.41 19.20
N ALA A 36 28.50 -12.23 20.47
CA ALA A 36 29.85 -12.52 20.97
C ALA A 36 30.22 -14.01 20.79
N ASP A 37 29.29 -14.91 21.12
CA ASP A 37 29.51 -16.36 20.95
C ASP A 37 29.70 -16.73 19.48
N LYS A 38 28.86 -16.16 18.59
CA LYS A 38 28.92 -16.45 17.15
C LYS A 38 30.13 -15.83 16.45
N LEU A 39 30.64 -14.71 16.93
CA LEU A 39 31.88 -14.13 16.41
C LEU A 39 33.10 -14.98 16.78
N ALA A 40 33.12 -15.57 17.98
CA ALA A 40 34.18 -16.49 18.37
C ALA A 40 34.21 -17.76 17.48
N ASP A 41 33.05 -18.27 17.08
CA ASP A 41 32.94 -19.39 16.14
C ASP A 41 33.49 -19.02 14.73
N ILE A 42 33.26 -17.79 14.27
CA ILE A 42 33.69 -17.32 12.94
C ILE A 42 35.19 -17.04 12.90
N GLU A 43 35.76 -16.53 13.98
CA GLU A 43 37.21 -16.28 14.10
C GLU A 43 38.02 -17.57 13.85
N GLN A 44 37.49 -18.72 14.28
CA GLN A 44 38.09 -20.03 14.01
C GLN A 44 37.98 -20.43 12.53
N LEU A 45 36.89 -20.09 11.84
CA LEU A 45 36.67 -20.41 10.41
C LEU A 45 37.46 -19.49 9.46
N VAL A 46 37.62 -18.21 9.83
CA VAL A 46 38.33 -17.19 9.04
C VAL A 46 39.85 -17.46 8.93
N ASN A 47 40.40 -18.29 9.82
CA ASN A 47 41.78 -18.77 9.76
C ASN A 47 42.03 -19.86 8.71
N SER A 48 40.99 -20.26 7.95
CA SER A 48 41.08 -21.21 6.83
C SER A 48 41.46 -20.49 5.51
N GLU A 49 42.00 -21.21 4.52
CA GLU A 49 42.42 -20.70 3.19
C GLU A 49 41.27 -20.23 2.26
N SER A 50 40.07 -20.00 2.79
CA SER A 50 38.91 -19.52 2.03
C SER A 50 39.12 -18.11 1.48
N GLY A 51 38.50 -17.83 0.33
CA GLY A 51 38.55 -16.52 -0.33
C GLY A 51 37.94 -15.41 0.55
N MET A 52 38.41 -14.17 0.36
CA MET A 52 37.94 -13.01 1.14
C MET A 52 36.42 -12.80 1.02
N ASP A 53 35.83 -13.07 -0.14
CA ASP A 53 34.38 -12.96 -0.36
C ASP A 53 33.58 -14.00 0.44
N GLU A 54 34.10 -15.22 0.59
CA GLU A 54 33.47 -16.28 1.39
C GLU A 54 33.51 -15.94 2.89
N LYS A 55 34.61 -15.34 3.34
CA LYS A 55 34.76 -14.84 4.71
C LYS A 55 33.77 -13.71 4.99
N TRP A 56 33.66 -12.74 4.09
CA TRP A 56 32.73 -11.62 4.23
C TRP A 56 31.26 -12.05 4.20
N THR A 57 30.91 -12.95 3.28
CA THR A 57 29.54 -13.50 3.19
C THR A 57 29.16 -14.29 4.44
N SER A 58 30.08 -15.10 4.99
CA SER A 58 29.89 -15.81 6.25
C SER A 58 29.71 -14.87 7.44
N LEU A 59 30.54 -13.82 7.55
CA LEU A 59 30.39 -12.80 8.59
C LEU A 59 29.06 -12.05 8.46
N SER A 60 28.71 -11.62 7.25
CA SER A 60 27.48 -10.86 7.02
C SER A 60 26.22 -11.71 7.28
N SER A 61 26.23 -12.99 6.91
CA SER A 61 25.07 -13.88 7.12
C SER A 61 24.88 -14.19 8.60
N THR A 62 25.95 -14.52 9.31
CA THR A 62 25.92 -14.79 10.75
C THR A 62 25.51 -13.57 11.58
N LEU A 63 25.99 -12.37 11.24
CA LEU A 63 25.53 -11.12 11.85
C LEU A 63 24.03 -10.89 11.59
N PHE A 64 23.57 -11.15 10.37
CA PHE A 64 22.16 -10.99 10.04
C PHE A 64 21.28 -12.03 10.75
N ASP A 65 21.71 -13.29 10.82
CA ASP A 65 20.96 -14.39 11.43
C ASP A 65 20.92 -14.28 12.95
N THR A 66 22.03 -13.88 13.58
CA THR A 66 22.06 -13.57 15.03
C THR A 66 21.12 -12.42 15.36
N ALA A 67 21.14 -11.36 14.56
CA ALA A 67 20.20 -10.25 14.72
C ALA A 67 18.76 -10.73 14.49
N ALA A 68 18.50 -11.51 13.45
CA ALA A 68 17.18 -12.07 13.19
C ALA A 68 16.67 -12.95 14.33
N GLN A 69 17.53 -13.75 14.97
CA GLN A 69 17.16 -14.58 16.12
C GLN A 69 16.86 -13.72 17.36
N ALA A 70 17.67 -12.69 17.62
CA ALA A 70 17.54 -11.88 18.83
C ALA A 70 16.41 -10.84 18.77
N ILE A 71 16.27 -10.14 17.65
CA ILE A 71 15.28 -9.06 17.49
C ILE A 71 14.11 -9.42 16.57
N GLY A 72 14.24 -10.43 15.72
CA GLY A 72 13.19 -10.83 14.79
C GLY A 72 13.00 -9.86 13.63
N PHE A 73 12.02 -10.18 12.79
CA PHE A 73 11.68 -9.40 11.61
C PHE A 73 10.53 -8.45 11.88
N LYS A 74 10.51 -7.32 11.17
CA LYS A 74 9.32 -6.47 11.07
C LYS A 74 8.23 -7.27 10.37
N THR A 75 7.14 -7.52 11.08
CA THR A 75 5.91 -7.99 10.46
C THR A 75 5.22 -6.80 9.79
N LYS A 76 4.58 -7.06 8.65
CA LYS A 76 3.64 -6.10 8.10
C LYS A 76 2.48 -6.02 9.08
N LYS A 77 2.38 -4.91 9.81
CA LYS A 77 1.14 -4.54 10.47
C LYS A 77 0.29 -3.88 9.39
N HIS A 78 -0.85 -4.45 9.05
CA HIS A 78 -1.81 -3.68 8.28
C HIS A 78 -2.27 -2.57 9.24
N GLN A 79 -2.04 -1.31 8.88
CA GLN A 79 -2.57 -0.18 9.64
C GLN A 79 -4.07 -0.07 9.35
N ASP A 80 -4.80 -1.13 9.65
CA ASP A 80 -6.25 -1.19 9.54
C ASP A 80 -6.81 -1.54 10.91
N TRP A 81 -8.02 -1.07 11.20
CA TRP A 81 -8.71 -1.25 12.49
C TRP A 81 -8.94 -2.72 12.83
N PHE A 82 -8.90 -3.60 11.83
CA PHE A 82 -9.22 -5.02 11.96
C PHE A 82 -8.16 -5.83 12.75
N ASP A 83 -6.87 -5.64 12.46
CA ASP A 83 -5.80 -6.49 13.01
C ASP A 83 -5.72 -6.42 14.56
N GLN A 84 -5.98 -5.24 15.13
CA GLN A 84 -5.97 -5.03 16.58
C GLN A 84 -7.17 -5.69 17.27
N ASN A 85 -8.29 -5.81 16.55
CA ASN A 85 -9.56 -6.29 17.07
C ASN A 85 -9.90 -7.71 16.61
N ALA A 86 -9.01 -8.37 15.87
CA ALA A 86 -9.27 -9.65 15.21
C ALA A 86 -9.78 -10.74 16.18
N GLY A 87 -9.26 -10.76 17.41
CA GLY A 87 -9.71 -11.69 18.45
C GLY A 87 -11.18 -11.48 18.83
N GLU A 88 -11.56 -10.25 19.17
CA GLU A 88 -12.94 -9.90 19.54
C GLU A 88 -13.90 -10.17 18.37
N ILE A 89 -13.51 -9.76 17.17
CA ILE A 89 -14.28 -10.00 15.94
C ILE A 89 -14.52 -11.49 15.71
N SER A 90 -13.50 -12.33 15.88
CA SER A 90 -13.65 -13.78 15.77
C SER A 90 -14.69 -14.31 16.75
N THR A 91 -14.63 -13.90 18.01
CA THR A 91 -15.59 -14.37 19.03
C THR A 91 -17.04 -13.97 18.71
N LEU A 92 -17.25 -12.75 18.21
CA LEU A 92 -18.58 -12.26 17.81
C LEU A 92 -19.12 -13.07 16.62
N LEU A 93 -18.29 -13.29 15.61
CA LEU A 93 -18.64 -14.07 14.43
C LEU A 93 -18.93 -15.53 14.81
N ASP A 94 -18.17 -16.14 15.72
CA ASP A 94 -18.39 -17.51 16.17
C ASP A 94 -19.74 -17.67 16.89
N LYS A 95 -20.09 -16.73 17.78
CA LYS A 95 -21.41 -16.71 18.44
C LYS A 95 -22.53 -16.57 17.41
N MET A 96 -22.39 -15.62 16.48
CA MET A 96 -23.37 -15.39 15.41
C MET A 96 -23.53 -16.63 14.52
N HIS A 97 -22.44 -17.26 14.08
CA HIS A 97 -22.46 -18.46 13.25
C HIS A 97 -23.06 -19.65 13.98
N LYS A 98 -22.75 -19.83 15.28
CA LYS A 98 -23.35 -20.90 16.10
C LYS A 98 -24.86 -20.73 16.20
N ALA A 99 -25.34 -19.51 16.47
CA ALA A 99 -26.77 -19.22 16.51
C ALA A 99 -27.44 -19.42 15.14
N HIS A 100 -26.77 -19.02 14.05
CA HIS A 100 -27.28 -19.25 12.71
C HIS A 100 -27.43 -20.74 12.39
N ARG A 101 -26.42 -21.56 12.71
CA ARG A 101 -26.50 -23.02 12.55
C ARG A 101 -27.66 -23.61 13.37
N ALA A 102 -27.88 -23.14 14.59
CA ALA A 102 -29.02 -23.58 15.40
C ALA A 102 -30.37 -23.22 14.74
N THR A 103 -30.49 -22.03 14.14
CA THR A 103 -31.70 -21.65 13.39
C THR A 103 -31.93 -22.49 12.13
N LEU A 104 -30.87 -22.88 11.43
CA LEU A 104 -30.97 -23.73 10.24
C LEU A 104 -31.39 -25.16 10.61
N ASN A 105 -30.89 -25.68 11.74
CA ASN A 105 -31.25 -27.00 12.24
C ASN A 105 -32.70 -27.05 12.78
N ASN A 106 -33.27 -25.92 13.22
CA ASN A 106 -34.66 -25.84 13.66
C ASN A 106 -35.36 -24.57 13.13
N PRO A 107 -35.84 -24.61 11.87
CA PRO A 107 -36.41 -23.43 11.19
C PRO A 107 -37.76 -22.94 11.76
N GLN A 108 -38.46 -23.77 12.54
CA GLN A 108 -39.77 -23.43 13.10
C GLN A 108 -39.67 -22.66 14.43
N SER A 109 -38.53 -22.75 15.12
CA SER A 109 -38.32 -22.07 16.40
C SER A 109 -38.14 -20.55 16.23
N GLN A 110 -39.13 -19.79 16.69
CA GLN A 110 -39.08 -18.32 16.73
C GLN A 110 -38.06 -17.79 17.76
N LEU A 111 -37.83 -18.54 18.85
CA LEU A 111 -36.84 -18.17 19.87
C LEU A 111 -35.43 -18.12 19.27
N LEU A 112 -35.02 -19.17 18.56
CA LEU A 112 -33.69 -19.25 17.94
C LEU A 112 -33.49 -18.16 16.90
N LYS A 113 -34.54 -17.85 16.10
CA LYS A 113 -34.51 -16.75 15.13
C LYS A 113 -34.27 -15.41 15.81
N LYS A 114 -34.99 -15.11 16.90
CA LYS A 114 -34.80 -13.88 17.68
C LYS A 114 -33.40 -13.80 18.29
N GLN A 115 -32.88 -14.91 18.83
CA GLN A 115 -31.52 -14.97 19.37
C GLN A 115 -30.46 -14.69 18.30
N TRP A 116 -30.58 -15.29 17.11
CA TRP A 116 -29.67 -15.02 16.00
C TRP A 116 -29.75 -13.56 15.52
N GLN A 117 -30.96 -12.99 15.42
CA GLN A 117 -31.15 -11.58 15.06
C GLN A 117 -30.49 -10.63 16.07
N ALA A 118 -30.64 -10.91 17.37
CA ALA A 118 -29.99 -10.13 18.43
C ALA A 118 -28.45 -10.18 18.32
N LEU A 119 -27.88 -11.38 18.20
CA LEU A 119 -26.42 -11.56 18.04
C LEU A 119 -25.88 -10.93 16.76
N ARG A 120 -26.64 -10.98 15.67
CA ARG A 120 -26.29 -10.29 14.42
C ARG A 120 -26.28 -8.78 14.59
N SER A 121 -27.29 -8.21 15.27
CA SER A 121 -27.36 -6.78 15.53
C SER A 121 -26.22 -6.32 16.44
N GLU A 122 -25.92 -7.09 17.47
CA GLU A 122 -24.78 -6.85 18.37
C GLU A 122 -23.47 -6.84 17.60
N ALA A 123 -23.18 -7.91 16.85
CA ALA A 123 -21.96 -8.02 16.04
C ALA A 123 -21.83 -6.87 15.02
N GLN A 124 -22.92 -6.48 14.36
CA GLN A 124 -22.89 -5.33 13.44
C GLN A 124 -22.62 -4.01 14.15
N THR A 125 -23.18 -3.82 15.35
CA THR A 125 -23.02 -2.58 16.11
C THR A 125 -21.59 -2.46 16.64
N THR A 126 -21.05 -3.53 17.23
CA THR A 126 -19.67 -3.56 17.72
C THR A 126 -18.66 -3.35 16.60
N LEU A 127 -18.85 -4.00 15.44
CA LEU A 127 -17.96 -3.80 14.29
C LEU A 127 -17.97 -2.35 13.79
N ARG A 128 -19.13 -1.69 13.74
CA ARG A 128 -19.21 -0.27 13.38
C ARG A 128 -18.49 0.59 14.40
N ASN A 129 -18.73 0.37 15.69
CA ASN A 129 -18.08 1.15 16.75
C ASN A 129 -16.55 1.02 16.69
N LEU A 130 -16.02 -0.21 16.55
CA LEU A 130 -14.57 -0.45 16.43
C LEU A 130 -13.97 0.26 15.21
N GLN A 131 -14.69 0.28 14.09
CA GLN A 131 -14.28 0.99 12.89
C GLN A 131 -14.33 2.52 13.08
N ASP A 132 -15.41 3.03 13.67
CA ASP A 132 -15.62 4.46 13.90
C ASP A 132 -14.60 5.03 14.90
N GLU A 133 -14.33 4.32 16.00
CA GLU A 133 -13.30 4.68 16.97
C GLU A 133 -11.92 4.81 16.32
N TRP A 134 -11.59 3.88 15.42
CA TRP A 134 -10.34 3.93 14.69
C TRP A 134 -10.28 5.13 13.74
N TRP A 135 -11.36 5.41 12.98
CA TRP A 135 -11.41 6.57 12.10
C TRP A 135 -11.33 7.90 12.85
N ILE A 136 -12.02 8.01 13.99
CA ILE A 136 -11.97 9.19 14.87
C ILE A 136 -10.53 9.37 15.39
N SER A 137 -9.91 8.30 15.88
CA SER A 137 -8.52 8.32 16.33
C SER A 137 -7.56 8.77 15.24
N LYS A 138 -7.71 8.22 14.02
CA LYS A 138 -6.89 8.60 12.86
C LYS A 138 -7.12 10.04 12.40
N ALA A 139 -8.36 10.51 12.39
CA ALA A 139 -8.68 11.89 12.06
C ALA A 139 -8.02 12.86 13.06
N ASN A 140 -8.10 12.55 14.36
CA ASN A 140 -7.44 13.33 15.40
C ASN A 140 -5.92 13.34 15.24
N GLU A 141 -5.29 12.19 14.97
CA GLU A 141 -3.85 12.10 14.69
C GLU A 141 -3.45 13.04 13.53
N ILE A 142 -4.14 12.94 12.40
CA ILE A 142 -3.88 13.77 11.21
C ILE A 142 -4.07 15.26 11.53
N GLN A 143 -5.14 15.61 12.23
CA GLN A 143 -5.42 16.98 12.63
C GLN A 143 -4.32 17.53 13.55
N THR A 144 -3.87 16.76 14.54
CA THR A 144 -2.80 17.19 15.45
C THR A 144 -1.46 17.43 14.73
N HIS A 145 -1.16 16.67 13.67
CA HIS A 145 0.02 16.93 12.83
C HIS A 145 -0.12 18.21 12.02
N ALA A 146 -1.31 18.46 11.47
CA ALA A 146 -1.60 19.70 10.75
C ALA A 146 -1.50 20.92 11.67
N ASP A 147 -2.07 20.85 12.88
CA ASP A 147 -2.05 21.93 13.87
C ASP A 147 -0.63 22.26 14.34
N ARG A 148 0.26 21.25 14.40
CA ARG A 148 1.68 21.41 14.73
C ARG A 148 2.55 21.83 13.55
N ASN A 149 1.96 22.00 12.36
CA ASN A 149 2.67 22.25 11.10
C ASN A 149 3.74 21.18 10.77
N ASP A 150 3.57 19.94 11.25
CA ASP A 150 4.46 18.81 10.94
C ASP A 150 3.97 18.10 9.67
N MET A 151 4.31 18.68 8.52
CA MET A 151 3.89 18.17 7.22
C MET A 151 4.42 16.77 6.93
N HIS A 152 5.61 16.42 7.44
CA HIS A 152 6.18 15.09 7.22
C HIS A 152 5.31 14.01 7.86
N SER A 153 5.02 14.16 9.16
CA SER A 153 4.18 13.20 9.89
C SER A 153 2.73 13.21 9.39
N PHE A 154 2.21 14.36 8.96
CA PHE A 154 0.91 14.46 8.31
C PHE A 154 0.83 13.58 7.05
N TYR A 155 1.79 13.72 6.13
CA TYR A 155 1.80 12.94 4.90
C TYR A 155 2.02 11.45 5.17
N ASP A 156 2.84 11.10 6.15
CA ASP A 156 3.02 9.72 6.57
C ASP A 156 1.70 9.13 7.10
N ALA A 157 0.98 9.84 7.98
CA ALA A 157 -0.31 9.41 8.50
C ALA A 157 -1.39 9.27 7.41
N VAL A 158 -1.41 10.14 6.41
CA VAL A 158 -2.30 10.00 5.24
C VAL A 158 -1.90 8.79 4.39
N LYS A 159 -0.61 8.56 4.22
CA LYS A 159 -0.08 7.44 3.42
C LYS A 159 -0.34 6.09 4.07
N THR A 160 -0.47 6.00 5.39
CA THR A 160 -0.85 4.74 6.05
C THR A 160 -2.27 4.31 5.68
N ILE A 161 -3.19 5.27 5.50
CA ILE A 161 -4.60 4.99 5.15
C ILE A 161 -4.73 4.58 3.68
N TYR A 162 -4.18 5.37 2.76
CA TYR A 162 -4.34 5.11 1.31
C TYR A 162 -3.32 4.11 0.76
N GLY A 163 -2.30 3.77 1.56
CA GLY A 163 -1.19 2.95 1.14
C GLY A 163 -0.21 3.68 0.20
N PRO A 164 0.78 2.96 -0.34
CA PRO A 164 1.70 3.50 -1.32
C PRO A 164 0.92 3.98 -2.56
N ARG A 165 1.05 5.26 -2.90
CA ARG A 165 0.56 5.74 -4.20
C ARG A 165 1.42 5.11 -5.29
N ASN A 166 0.81 4.30 -6.13
CA ASN A 166 1.42 3.86 -7.38
C ASN A 166 1.46 5.07 -8.32
N CYS A 167 2.54 5.85 -8.25
CA CYS A 167 2.83 6.88 -9.24
C CYS A 167 3.35 6.19 -10.51
N SER A 168 2.50 5.46 -11.22
CA SER A 168 2.81 5.07 -12.59
C SER A 168 2.72 6.32 -13.45
N LEU A 169 3.86 6.83 -13.91
CA LEU A 169 3.87 7.89 -14.90
C LEU A 169 3.16 7.38 -16.15
N ALA A 170 2.17 8.13 -16.62
CA ALA A 170 1.49 7.81 -17.87
C ALA A 170 2.51 7.90 -19.03
N PRO A 171 2.54 6.92 -19.95
CA PRO A 171 3.39 7.01 -21.13
C PRO A 171 3.09 8.27 -21.94
N VAL A 172 4.13 9.00 -22.35
CA VAL A 172 3.99 10.27 -23.08
C VAL A 172 4.31 10.05 -24.55
N ARG A 173 3.44 10.48 -25.47
CA ARG A 173 3.74 10.45 -26.92
C ARG A 173 4.52 11.67 -27.37
N SER A 174 5.34 11.52 -28.41
CA SER A 174 5.88 12.68 -29.13
C SER A 174 4.75 13.45 -29.87
N ALA A 175 5.02 14.68 -30.29
CA ALA A 175 4.08 15.57 -31.00
C ALA A 175 3.64 14.92 -32.29
N ASP A 176 4.58 14.25 -32.96
CA ASP A 176 4.38 13.61 -34.25
C ASP A 176 3.62 12.28 -34.13
N GLY A 177 3.27 11.85 -32.90
CA GLY A 177 2.48 10.65 -32.63
C GLY A 177 3.20 9.30 -32.83
N THR A 178 4.43 9.33 -33.36
CA THR A 178 5.22 8.16 -33.79
C THR A 178 5.83 7.39 -32.62
N THR A 179 6.29 8.07 -31.57
CA THR A 179 6.98 7.44 -30.44
C THR A 179 6.19 7.54 -29.14
N LEU A 180 6.14 6.42 -28.40
CA LEU A 180 5.51 6.32 -27.07
C LEU A 180 6.62 6.12 -26.02
N ILE A 181 6.91 7.17 -25.25
CA ILE A 181 7.92 7.14 -24.20
C ILE A 181 7.31 6.46 -22.98
N LYS A 182 7.88 5.31 -22.61
CA LYS A 182 7.48 4.54 -21.42
C LYS A 182 8.52 4.62 -20.29
N ASP A 183 9.74 5.05 -20.60
CA ASP A 183 10.81 5.16 -19.61
C ASP A 183 10.67 6.39 -18.73
N GLN A 184 10.75 6.17 -17.43
CA GLN A 184 10.55 7.20 -16.39
C GLN A 184 11.59 8.33 -16.48
N ALA A 185 12.86 8.01 -16.74
CA ALA A 185 13.92 9.02 -16.88
C ALA A 185 13.65 9.96 -18.06
N LEU A 186 13.29 9.40 -19.22
CA LEU A 186 12.97 10.16 -20.43
C LEU A 186 11.68 10.99 -20.27
N ILE A 187 10.71 10.51 -19.47
CA ILE A 187 9.50 11.27 -19.14
C ILE A 187 9.86 12.47 -18.23
N VAL A 188 10.72 12.28 -17.23
CA VAL A 188 11.13 13.35 -16.30
C VAL A 188 12.00 14.40 -17.00
N GLU A 189 13.04 13.97 -17.72
CA GLU A 189 13.94 14.85 -18.48
C GLU A 189 13.15 15.73 -19.46
N ARG A 190 12.23 15.12 -20.21
CA ARG A 190 11.34 15.86 -21.12
C ARG A 190 10.40 16.84 -20.41
N SER A 191 9.94 16.52 -19.19
CA SER A 191 9.01 17.37 -18.43
C SER A 191 9.68 18.65 -17.91
N ILE A 192 11.01 18.63 -17.74
CA ILE A 192 11.80 19.77 -17.27
C ILE A 192 12.08 20.74 -18.44
N ASP A 193 12.20 20.23 -19.66
CA ASP A 193 12.85 20.95 -20.76
C ASP A 193 11.94 21.82 -21.65
N LYS A 194 10.61 21.70 -21.59
CA LYS A 194 9.73 22.41 -22.55
C LYS A 194 8.41 22.93 -21.96
N SER A 195 8.26 24.26 -21.94
CA SER A 195 6.96 24.94 -21.90
C SER A 195 6.08 24.39 -23.05
N PRO A 196 4.87 23.88 -22.79
CA PRO A 196 4.18 23.02 -23.75
C PRO A 196 3.59 23.85 -24.90
N LYS A 197 4.29 23.91 -26.03
CA LYS A 197 3.65 24.21 -27.32
C LYS A 197 3.10 22.90 -27.90
N GLY A 198 1.82 22.64 -27.60
CA GLY A 198 0.97 21.68 -28.33
C GLY A 198 1.28 20.20 -28.14
N TYR A 199 0.87 19.60 -27.03
CA TYR A 199 0.85 18.14 -26.88
C TYR A 199 -0.42 17.67 -26.13
N HIS A 200 -0.90 16.48 -26.49
CA HIS A 200 -2.07 15.85 -25.89
C HIS A 200 -1.65 14.88 -24.78
N GLN A 201 -2.12 15.12 -23.55
CA GLN A 201 -1.97 14.18 -22.44
C GLN A 201 -3.04 13.10 -22.54
N TYR A 202 -2.63 11.83 -22.62
CA TYR A 202 -3.58 10.72 -22.73
C TYR A 202 -3.86 10.13 -21.35
N VAL A 203 -5.14 10.04 -20.98
CA VAL A 203 -5.58 9.35 -19.78
C VAL A 203 -6.19 8.01 -20.18
N THR A 204 -5.71 6.91 -19.58
CA THR A 204 -6.35 5.60 -19.71
C THR A 204 -7.59 5.57 -18.82
N CYS A 205 -8.78 5.65 -19.41
CA CYS A 205 -10.03 5.46 -18.67
C CYS A 205 -10.45 3.98 -18.75
N ALA A 206 -10.49 3.30 -17.60
CA ALA A 206 -10.84 1.88 -17.51
C ALA A 206 -12.35 1.60 -17.59
N THR A 207 -13.20 2.58 -17.90
CA THR A 207 -14.65 2.40 -17.79
C THR A 207 -15.35 2.79 -19.09
N ARG A 208 -15.58 1.79 -19.95
CA ARG A 208 -16.61 1.87 -21.00
C ARG A 208 -18.03 1.75 -20.42
N ILE A 209 -18.20 1.53 -19.10
CA ILE A 209 -19.50 1.14 -18.54
C ILE A 209 -20.20 2.20 -17.67
N HIS A 210 -19.54 3.21 -17.09
CA HIS A 210 -20.30 4.23 -16.34
C HIS A 210 -19.71 5.65 -16.44
N LYS A 211 -20.60 6.55 -16.90
CA LYS A 211 -20.74 8.03 -16.93
C LYS A 211 -19.91 8.94 -15.98
N THR A 212 -18.75 8.55 -15.48
CA THR A 212 -17.99 9.36 -14.51
C THR A 212 -17.36 10.59 -15.16
N LEU A 213 -16.72 10.44 -16.32
CA LEU A 213 -16.12 11.57 -17.04
C LEU A 213 -17.18 12.52 -17.61
N ASP A 214 -18.30 11.99 -18.12
CA ASP A 214 -19.44 12.79 -18.59
C ASP A 214 -20.10 13.58 -17.45
N ARG A 215 -20.13 13.06 -16.22
CA ARG A 215 -20.61 13.80 -15.04
C ARG A 215 -19.65 14.89 -14.59
N CYS A 216 -18.35 14.62 -14.61
CA CYS A 216 -17.34 15.58 -14.15
C CYS A 216 -17.13 16.74 -15.13
N TYR A 217 -17.32 16.52 -16.43
CA TYR A 217 -16.98 17.50 -17.47
C TYR A 217 -18.10 17.77 -18.49
N GLY A 218 -19.31 17.25 -18.30
CA GLY A 218 -20.44 17.42 -19.23
C GLY A 218 -20.87 18.87 -19.47
N ALA A 219 -20.48 19.80 -18.60
CA ALA A 219 -20.72 21.23 -18.75
C ALA A 219 -19.64 21.95 -19.59
N VAL A 220 -18.58 21.26 -20.03
CA VAL A 220 -17.47 21.85 -20.80
C VAL A 220 -17.48 21.27 -22.22
N PRO A 221 -18.07 21.98 -23.20
CA PRO A 221 -18.10 21.53 -24.59
C PRO A 221 -16.69 21.31 -25.12
N GLY A 222 -16.40 20.10 -25.63
CA GLY A 222 -15.11 19.79 -26.25
C GLY A 222 -13.96 19.53 -25.27
N ALA A 223 -14.22 19.30 -23.98
CA ALA A 223 -13.18 19.02 -22.97
C ALA A 223 -12.25 17.84 -23.33
N TYR A 224 -12.75 16.87 -24.08
CA TYR A 224 -11.97 15.74 -24.58
C TYR A 224 -12.29 15.43 -26.04
N ARG A 225 -11.26 15.14 -26.85
CA ARG A 225 -11.42 14.57 -28.19
C ARG A 225 -11.19 13.07 -28.14
N SER A 226 -12.17 12.27 -28.56
CA SER A 226 -11.99 10.84 -28.78
C SER A 226 -11.18 10.61 -30.07
N LEU A 227 -10.14 9.80 -29.99
CA LEU A 227 -9.36 9.35 -31.15
C LEU A 227 -9.73 7.91 -31.51
N PRO A 228 -9.61 7.51 -32.79
CA PRO A 228 -9.99 6.18 -33.24
C PRO A 228 -9.24 5.09 -32.46
N PRO A 229 -9.92 4.00 -32.07
CA PRO A 229 -9.36 2.96 -31.22
C PRO A 229 -8.30 2.17 -31.98
N LEU A 230 -7.12 1.98 -31.37
CA LEU A 230 -6.12 1.03 -31.84
C LEU A 230 -6.38 -0.39 -31.32
N ASP A 231 -7.24 -0.54 -30.30
CA ASP A 231 -7.67 -1.84 -29.77
C ASP A 231 -9.05 -1.71 -29.08
N GLN A 232 -9.91 -2.73 -29.18
CA GLN A 232 -11.36 -2.64 -28.88
C GLN A 232 -11.75 -2.31 -27.42
N LEU A 233 -10.77 -2.09 -26.53
CA LEU A 233 -10.96 -1.85 -25.09
C LEU A 233 -10.31 -0.57 -24.56
N ILE A 234 -9.62 0.23 -25.39
CA ILE A 234 -8.89 1.41 -24.91
C ILE A 234 -9.31 2.65 -25.71
N ILE A 235 -9.94 3.62 -25.03
CA ILE A 235 -10.25 4.94 -25.57
C ILE A 235 -9.20 5.92 -25.05
N LEU A 236 -8.48 6.57 -25.96
CA LEU A 236 -7.53 7.63 -25.63
C LEU A 236 -8.26 8.98 -25.72
N LEU A 237 -8.29 9.71 -24.61
CA LEU A 237 -8.87 11.06 -24.53
C LEU A 237 -7.74 12.09 -24.40
N ALA A 238 -7.81 13.13 -25.24
CA ALA A 238 -6.92 14.28 -25.20
C ALA A 238 -7.65 15.50 -24.61
N PRO A 239 -7.20 16.10 -23.49
CA PRO A 239 -7.79 17.32 -22.96
C PRO A 239 -7.48 18.51 -23.87
N THR A 240 -8.45 19.40 -24.06
CA THR A 240 -8.35 20.59 -24.95
C THR A 240 -7.96 21.87 -24.22
N TYR A 241 -7.54 21.80 -22.96
CA TYR A 241 -7.13 22.98 -22.20
C TYR A 241 -5.69 23.42 -22.54
N ASN A 242 -5.53 24.68 -22.95
CA ASN A 242 -4.23 25.35 -22.95
C ASN A 242 -3.93 25.83 -21.52
N PRO A 243 -2.87 25.35 -20.85
CA PRO A 243 -2.53 25.82 -19.52
C PRO A 243 -2.17 27.30 -19.53
N VAL A 244 -2.95 28.12 -18.82
CA VAL A 244 -2.56 29.48 -18.48
C VAL A 244 -1.49 29.39 -17.39
N VAL A 245 -0.23 29.39 -17.80
CA VAL A 245 0.89 29.53 -16.85
C VAL A 245 0.95 30.99 -16.43
N MET A 246 0.31 31.33 -15.30
CA MET A 246 0.52 32.61 -14.63
C MET A 246 1.97 32.63 -14.11
N ARG A 247 2.86 33.32 -14.83
CA ARG A 247 4.19 33.67 -14.30
C ARG A 247 3.97 34.68 -13.18
N ILE A 248 4.31 34.30 -11.96
CA ILE A 248 4.58 35.28 -10.91
C ILE A 248 5.95 35.87 -11.27
N GLU A 249 5.93 37.07 -11.85
CA GLU A 249 7.14 37.86 -12.06
C GLU A 249 7.71 38.27 -10.70
N LYS A 250 9.02 38.09 -10.53
CA LYS A 250 9.79 38.56 -9.37
C LYS A 250 10.21 40.00 -9.58
#